data_AF-A0A6M0RBY6-F1
#
_entry.id   AF-A0A6M0RBY6-F1
#
_cell.length_a   1.000
_cell.length_b   1.000
_cell.length_c   1.000
_cell.angle_alpha   90.00
_cell.angle_beta   90.00
_cell.angle_gamma   90.00
#
_symmetry.space_group_name_H-M   'P 1'
#
loop_
_entity.id
_entity.type
_entity.pdbx_description
1 polymer ?
#
loop_
_entity_poly.entity_id
_entity_poly.type
_entity_poly.pdbx_seq_one_letter_code
_entity_poly.pdbx_strand_id
1 'polypeptide(L)'
;MKKLQSFFLTKVLNKKVYDEYGDYIGKLIDIYVTTEDDYPRAIAYKLKKNGEIYNCEFKNISFYENEGKIIIRVISTRDIILQKYSYLLSKDILNKQVVDKEGKNLVKVNDLRIGEMLGEYKVIALDTGRLLLGKKISIVNSLEKLFNRKPSDFLIMWDNVDSLDMINNGIKLKVSYKSLSDLNLKDLSVIIENKNINYSIFSKK
;
A
#
# COMPACT_ATOMS: atom_id res chain seq x y z
N MET A 1 14.08 -18.58 4.30
CA MET A 1 12.72 -18.02 4.11
C MET A 1 12.32 -17.18 5.32
N LYS A 2 11.99 -15.90 5.11
CA LYS A 2 11.66 -14.91 6.16
C LYS A 2 10.22 -14.43 5.99
N LYS A 3 9.37 -14.49 7.02
CA LYS A 3 8.02 -13.89 6.98
C LYS A 3 8.14 -12.36 6.88
N LEU A 4 7.36 -11.75 6.00
CA LEU A 4 7.28 -10.31 5.81
C LEU A 4 6.13 -9.75 6.64
N GLN A 5 6.48 -8.86 7.57
CA GLN A 5 5.49 -8.05 8.32
C GLN A 5 5.01 -6.84 7.51
N SER A 6 5.75 -6.40 6.50
CA SER A 6 5.31 -5.38 5.55
C SER A 6 5.91 -5.60 4.17
N PHE A 7 5.20 -5.13 3.15
CA PHE A 7 5.63 -5.21 1.76
C PHE A 7 4.95 -4.12 0.92
N PHE A 8 5.49 -3.90 -0.27
CA PHE A 8 4.84 -3.09 -1.29
C PHE A 8 3.93 -3.94 -2.16
N LEU A 9 2.75 -3.42 -2.53
CA LEU A 9 1.77 -4.14 -3.34
C LEU A 9 2.40 -4.64 -4.65
N THR A 10 3.13 -3.79 -5.38
CA THR A 10 3.72 -4.20 -6.67
C THR A 10 4.71 -5.35 -6.56
N LYS A 11 5.32 -5.57 -5.39
CA LYS A 11 6.25 -6.70 -5.14
C LYS A 11 5.52 -8.04 -5.04
N VAL A 12 4.27 -8.04 -4.59
CA VAL A 12 3.46 -9.25 -4.40
C VAL A 12 2.51 -9.53 -5.56
N LEU A 13 2.16 -8.52 -6.36
CA LEU A 13 1.37 -8.71 -7.57
C LEU A 13 2.05 -9.65 -8.57
N ASN A 14 1.23 -10.47 -9.22
CA ASN A 14 1.59 -11.53 -10.16
C ASN A 14 2.53 -12.62 -9.61
N LYS A 15 2.74 -12.68 -8.29
CA LYS A 15 3.51 -13.75 -7.64
C LYS A 15 2.64 -14.99 -7.43
N LYS A 16 3.30 -16.14 -7.46
CA LYS A 16 2.66 -17.44 -7.25
C LYS A 16 2.21 -17.55 -5.81
N VAL A 17 0.99 -18.06 -5.64
CA VAL A 17 0.39 -18.40 -4.35
C VAL A 17 0.34 -19.91 -4.23
N TYR A 18 0.70 -20.40 -3.05
CA TYR A 18 0.73 -21.82 -2.71
C TYR A 18 -0.13 -22.08 -1.49
N ASP A 19 -0.77 -23.24 -1.44
CA ASP A 19 -1.50 -23.69 -0.24
C ASP A 19 -0.58 -24.34 0.81
N GLU A 20 -1.18 -24.89 1.85
CA GLU A 20 -0.47 -25.58 2.94
C GLU A 20 0.26 -26.86 2.51
N TYR A 21 -0.14 -27.47 1.40
CA TYR A 21 0.48 -28.67 0.82
C TYR A 21 1.62 -28.34 -0.15
N GLY A 22 1.75 -27.05 -0.51
CA GLY A 22 2.74 -26.57 -1.47
C GLY A 22 2.24 -26.58 -2.92
N ASP A 23 0.96 -26.83 -3.13
CA ASP A 23 0.37 -26.83 -4.46
C ASP A 23 0.13 -25.41 -4.96
N TYR A 24 0.36 -25.22 -6.25
CA TYR A 24 0.15 -23.92 -6.89
C TYR A 24 -1.35 -23.67 -7.13
N ILE A 25 -1.88 -22.61 -6.50
CA ILE A 25 -3.30 -22.27 -6.55
C ILE A 25 -3.61 -21.03 -7.41
N GLY A 26 -2.59 -20.32 -7.90
CA GLY A 26 -2.78 -19.18 -8.81
C GLY A 26 -1.75 -18.08 -8.60
N LYS A 27 -1.86 -17.01 -9.39
CA LYS A 27 -1.11 -15.76 -9.18
C LYS A 27 -1.98 -14.75 -8.46
N LEU A 28 -1.43 -14.06 -7.46
CA LEU A 28 -2.08 -12.91 -6.83
C LEU A 28 -2.18 -11.76 -7.83
N ILE A 29 -3.39 -11.39 -8.27
CA ILE A 29 -3.59 -10.32 -9.24
C ILE A 29 -4.13 -9.03 -8.61
N ASP A 30 -4.76 -9.10 -7.43
CA ASP A 30 -5.15 -7.92 -6.66
C ASP A 30 -5.54 -8.27 -5.22
N ILE A 31 -5.75 -7.25 -4.39
CA ILE A 31 -6.26 -7.34 -3.03
C ILE A 31 -7.44 -6.40 -2.90
N TYR A 32 -8.54 -6.88 -2.32
CA TYR A 32 -9.68 -6.06 -1.93
C TYR A 32 -9.48 -5.53 -0.52
N VAL A 33 -9.79 -4.25 -0.32
CA VAL A 33 -9.83 -3.61 0.99
C VAL A 33 -11.19 -3.01 1.30
N THR A 34 -11.52 -2.95 2.59
CA THR A 34 -12.56 -2.07 3.15
C THR A 34 -11.91 -0.84 3.77
N THR A 35 -12.62 0.30 3.76
CA THR A 35 -12.19 1.57 4.38
C THR A 35 -13.09 1.95 5.56
N GLU A 36 -13.81 1.00 6.14
CA GLU A 36 -14.68 1.21 7.30
C GLU A 36 -13.89 1.39 8.61
N ASP A 37 -12.63 0.95 8.63
CA ASP A 37 -11.68 1.12 9.73
C ASP A 37 -10.72 2.30 9.47
N ASP A 38 -9.95 2.72 10.48
CA ASP A 38 -8.95 3.82 10.37
C ASP A 38 -7.94 3.63 9.21
N TYR A 39 -7.61 2.37 8.90
CA TYR A 39 -6.71 2.00 7.81
C TYR A 39 -7.39 0.98 6.88
N PRO A 40 -7.19 1.05 5.55
CA PRO A 40 -7.81 0.14 4.61
C PRO A 40 -7.34 -1.27 4.86
N ARG A 41 -8.29 -2.12 5.23
CA ARG A 41 -8.00 -3.47 5.68
C ARG A 41 -8.24 -4.46 4.56
N ALA A 42 -7.28 -5.36 4.32
CA ALA A 42 -7.42 -6.43 3.36
C ALA A 42 -8.50 -7.43 3.79
N ILE A 43 -9.50 -7.63 2.93
CA ILE A 43 -10.66 -8.50 3.19
C ILE A 43 -10.75 -9.67 2.22
N ALA A 44 -10.21 -9.51 1.00
CA ALA A 44 -10.12 -10.58 0.03
C ALA A 44 -8.87 -10.43 -0.83
N TYR A 45 -8.40 -11.52 -1.43
CA TYR A 45 -7.41 -11.47 -2.51
C TYR A 45 -7.95 -12.12 -3.76
N LYS A 46 -7.46 -11.65 -4.90
CA LYS A 46 -7.87 -12.08 -6.22
C LYS A 46 -6.79 -12.93 -6.84
N LEU A 47 -7.12 -14.17 -7.20
CA LEU A 47 -6.22 -15.09 -7.89
C LEU A 47 -6.54 -15.18 -9.37
N LYS A 48 -5.52 -15.45 -10.18
CA LYS A 48 -5.66 -15.90 -11.56
C LYS A 48 -4.98 -17.25 -11.76
N LYS A 49 -5.72 -18.25 -12.22
CA LYS A 49 -5.21 -19.59 -12.58
C LYS A 49 -5.90 -20.03 -13.87
N ASN A 50 -5.13 -20.49 -14.85
CA ASN A 50 -5.64 -20.99 -16.13
C ASN A 50 -6.61 -20.05 -16.88
N GLY A 51 -6.44 -18.74 -16.72
CA GLY A 51 -7.33 -17.73 -17.32
C GLY A 51 -8.53 -17.35 -16.46
N GLU A 52 -8.91 -18.19 -15.51
CA GLU A 52 -10.00 -17.96 -14.58
C GLU A 52 -9.56 -17.09 -13.39
N ILE A 53 -10.55 -16.40 -12.80
CA ILE A 53 -10.38 -15.48 -11.68
C ILE A 53 -11.16 -16.00 -10.48
N TYR A 54 -10.50 -16.05 -9.34
CA TYR A 54 -11.08 -16.45 -8.06
C TYR A 54 -10.93 -15.33 -7.05
N ASN A 55 -11.94 -15.12 -6.21
CA ASN A 55 -11.86 -14.19 -5.09
C ASN A 55 -11.92 -15.01 -3.81
N CYS A 56 -10.87 -14.93 -3.00
CA CYS A 56 -10.75 -15.69 -1.77
C CYS A 56 -10.68 -14.75 -0.58
N GLU A 57 -11.20 -15.18 0.56
CA GLU A 57 -11.13 -14.45 1.82
C GLU A 57 -9.67 -14.18 2.21
N PHE A 58 -9.36 -12.96 2.65
CA PHE A 58 -8.03 -12.59 3.12
C PHE A 58 -7.79 -13.07 4.55
N LYS A 59 -7.82 -14.40 4.74
CA LYS A 59 -7.49 -15.07 6.00
C LYS A 59 -6.39 -16.09 5.77
N ASN A 60 -5.58 -16.29 6.82
CA ASN A 60 -4.46 -17.24 6.83
C ASN A 60 -3.50 -17.11 5.64
N ILE A 61 -3.41 -15.92 5.06
CA ILE A 61 -2.45 -15.59 4.01
C ILE A 61 -1.20 -15.00 4.64
N SER A 62 -0.03 -15.42 4.19
CA SER A 62 1.26 -14.95 4.68
C SER A 62 2.25 -14.77 3.54
N PHE A 63 3.06 -13.72 3.67
CA PHE A 63 4.04 -13.31 2.67
C PHE A 63 5.44 -13.61 3.19
N TYR A 64 6.27 -14.20 2.35
CA TYR A 64 7.63 -14.56 2.68
C TYR A 64 8.61 -14.06 1.62
N GLU A 65 9.83 -13.82 2.05
CA GLU A 65 10.96 -13.58 1.17
C GLU A 65 11.96 -14.73 1.29
N ASN A 66 12.44 -15.23 0.15
CA ASN A 66 13.54 -16.17 0.07
C ASN A 66 14.44 -15.79 -1.09
N GLU A 67 15.69 -15.40 -0.79
CA GLU A 67 16.68 -15.03 -1.81
C GLU A 67 16.17 -13.97 -2.81
N GLY A 68 15.50 -12.93 -2.29
CA GLY A 68 14.92 -11.84 -3.09
C GLY A 68 13.64 -12.22 -3.86
N LYS A 69 13.14 -13.45 -3.72
CA LYS A 69 11.86 -13.89 -4.31
C LYS A 69 10.76 -13.86 -3.25
N ILE A 70 9.62 -13.28 -3.64
CA ILE A 70 8.40 -13.31 -2.85
C ILE A 70 7.69 -14.65 -3.03
N ILE A 71 7.32 -15.27 -1.92
CA ILE A 71 6.52 -16.48 -1.84
C ILE A 71 5.27 -16.15 -1.02
N ILE A 72 4.10 -16.46 -1.55
CA ILE A 72 2.82 -16.25 -0.87
C ILE A 72 2.26 -17.61 -0.51
N ARG A 73 1.91 -17.79 0.77
CA ARG A 73 1.29 -19.02 1.27
C ARG A 73 -0.06 -18.71 1.87
N VAL A 74 -1.01 -19.62 1.70
CA VAL A 74 -2.33 -19.58 2.30
C VAL A 74 -2.61 -20.90 3.00
N ILE A 75 -3.44 -20.88 4.04
CA ILE A 75 -3.92 -22.10 4.71
C ILE A 75 -5.44 -22.11 4.60
N SER A 76 -6.00 -23.15 3.98
CA SER A 76 -7.46 -23.30 3.79
C SER A 76 -8.08 -22.11 3.03
N THR A 77 -7.94 -22.12 1.70
CA THR A 77 -8.59 -21.13 0.83
C THR A 77 -10.11 -21.22 0.94
N ARG A 78 -10.78 -20.09 1.17
CA ARG A 78 -12.24 -19.99 1.14
C ARG A 78 -12.67 -18.93 0.16
N ASP A 79 -13.68 -19.25 -0.64
CA ASP A 79 -14.34 -18.25 -1.48
C ASP A 79 -15.02 -17.19 -0.61
N ILE A 80 -15.08 -15.98 -1.13
CA ILE A 80 -15.74 -14.87 -0.46
C ILE A 80 -16.75 -14.20 -1.38
N ILE A 81 -17.92 -13.91 -0.82
CA ILE A 81 -18.90 -13.02 -1.43
C ILE A 81 -18.54 -11.60 -1.02
N LEU A 82 -18.08 -10.81 -1.98
CA LEU A 82 -17.69 -9.42 -1.75
C LEU A 82 -18.94 -8.59 -1.43
N GLN A 83 -18.94 -7.93 -0.28
CA GLN A 83 -19.99 -6.96 0.08
C GLN A 83 -19.78 -5.62 -0.66
N LYS A 84 -20.80 -4.77 -0.68
CA LYS A 84 -20.70 -3.41 -1.27
C LYS A 84 -19.61 -2.61 -0.56
N TYR A 85 -18.91 -1.73 -1.29
CA TYR A 85 -17.83 -0.84 -0.83
C TYR A 85 -16.44 -1.47 -0.61
N SER A 86 -16.11 -2.51 -1.37
CA SER A 86 -14.73 -3.02 -1.45
C SER A 86 -13.96 -2.36 -2.60
N TYR A 87 -12.73 -1.94 -2.33
CA TYR A 87 -11.82 -1.35 -3.32
C TYR A 87 -10.73 -2.34 -3.68
N LEU A 88 -10.43 -2.45 -4.96
CA LEU A 88 -9.28 -3.18 -5.46
C LEU A 88 -8.05 -2.28 -5.40
N LEU A 89 -7.01 -2.68 -4.67
CA LEU A 89 -5.84 -1.82 -4.48
C LEU A 89 -5.16 -1.44 -5.81
N SER A 90 -4.99 -2.39 -6.73
CA SER A 90 -4.31 -2.12 -8.01
C SER A 90 -5.19 -1.32 -8.98
N LYS A 91 -6.51 -1.50 -8.93
CA LYS A 91 -7.47 -0.86 -9.85
C LYS A 91 -7.92 0.51 -9.37
N ASP A 92 -8.20 0.63 -8.08
CA ASP A 92 -8.94 1.73 -7.49
C ASP A 92 -8.05 2.68 -6.68
N ILE A 93 -6.79 2.32 -6.39
CA ILE A 93 -5.86 3.17 -5.60
C ILE A 93 -4.51 3.36 -6.29
N LEU A 94 -3.91 2.30 -6.82
CA LEU A 94 -2.66 2.40 -7.57
C LEU A 94 -2.84 3.29 -8.82
N ASN A 95 -1.82 4.08 -9.15
CA ASN A 95 -1.82 5.08 -10.24
C ASN A 95 -2.89 6.18 -10.13
N LYS A 96 -3.67 6.23 -9.04
CA LYS A 96 -4.61 7.33 -8.81
C LYS A 96 -3.87 8.59 -8.45
N GLN A 97 -4.50 9.69 -8.81
CA GLN A 97 -3.99 11.01 -8.50
C GLN A 97 -4.20 11.31 -7.01
N VAL A 98 -3.23 11.94 -6.38
CA VAL A 98 -3.32 12.44 -5.02
C VAL A 98 -3.26 13.95 -5.09
N VAL A 99 -4.24 14.62 -4.49
CA VAL A 99 -4.29 16.07 -4.33
C VAL A 99 -4.25 16.43 -2.85
N ASP A 100 -3.67 17.57 -2.54
CA ASP A 100 -3.77 18.10 -1.18
C ASP A 100 -5.14 18.71 -0.87
N LYS A 101 -5.29 19.17 0.37
CA LYS A 101 -6.51 19.84 0.83
C LYS A 101 -6.96 21.02 -0.06
N GLU A 102 -6.03 21.67 -0.76
CA GLU A 102 -6.30 22.82 -1.65
C GLU A 102 -6.53 22.40 -3.12
N GLY A 103 -6.34 21.12 -3.47
CA GLY A 103 -6.50 20.61 -4.82
C GLY A 103 -5.34 20.92 -5.78
N LYS A 104 -4.21 21.46 -5.30
CA LYS A 104 -3.18 22.08 -6.18
C LYS A 104 -2.00 21.20 -6.51
N ASN A 105 -1.68 20.23 -5.65
CA ASN A 105 -0.45 19.44 -5.75
C ASN A 105 -0.77 18.00 -6.19
N LEU A 106 -0.82 17.79 -7.50
CA LEU A 106 -1.19 16.52 -8.11
C LEU A 106 0.02 15.58 -8.25
N VAL A 107 0.10 14.53 -7.45
CA VAL A 107 1.04 13.40 -7.67
C VAL A 107 0.25 12.12 -7.96
N LYS A 108 0.94 11.02 -8.23
CA LYS A 108 0.29 9.71 -8.41
C LYS A 108 0.77 8.71 -7.37
N VAL A 109 -0.09 7.78 -6.98
CA VAL A 109 0.29 6.62 -6.20
C VAL A 109 1.11 5.68 -7.09
N ASN A 110 2.41 5.60 -6.83
CA ASN A 110 3.34 4.67 -7.48
C ASN A 110 3.27 3.27 -6.87
N ASP A 111 3.07 3.18 -5.56
CA ASP A 111 2.92 1.90 -4.86
C ASP A 111 2.14 2.08 -3.55
N LEU A 112 1.82 0.97 -2.90
CA LEU A 112 1.11 0.92 -1.63
C LEU A 112 1.91 0.08 -0.66
N ARG A 113 2.24 0.66 0.49
CA ARG A 113 2.87 -0.08 1.58
C ARG A 113 1.79 -0.73 2.43
N ILE A 114 1.86 -2.05 2.55
CA ILE A 114 0.94 -2.88 3.33
C ILE A 114 1.71 -3.44 4.53
N GLY A 115 1.10 -3.40 5.72
CA GLY A 115 1.68 -3.89 6.97
C GLY A 115 0.71 -4.80 7.73
N GLU A 116 1.26 -5.80 8.43
CA GLU A 116 0.54 -6.65 9.37
C GLU A 116 0.37 -5.90 10.71
N MET A 117 -0.87 -5.68 11.12
CA MET A 117 -1.30 -4.97 12.32
C MET A 117 -2.34 -5.81 13.05
N LEU A 118 -2.03 -6.26 14.28
CA LEU A 118 -2.93 -7.10 15.09
C LEU A 118 -3.46 -8.34 14.35
N GLY A 119 -2.64 -8.94 13.48
CA GLY A 119 -2.99 -10.11 12.68
C GLY A 119 -3.75 -9.81 11.39
N GLU A 120 -4.01 -8.54 11.08
CA GLU A 120 -4.66 -8.11 9.84
C GLU A 120 -3.68 -7.34 8.94
N TYR A 121 -3.80 -7.46 7.63
CA TYR A 121 -2.99 -6.66 6.72
C TYR A 121 -3.73 -5.39 6.33
N LYS A 122 -3.10 -4.24 6.56
CA LYS A 122 -3.68 -2.91 6.27
C LYS A 122 -2.75 -2.08 5.40
N VAL A 123 -3.31 -1.20 4.57
CA VAL A 123 -2.54 -0.22 3.82
C VAL A 123 -2.08 0.86 4.79
N ILE A 124 -0.77 0.97 5.01
CA ILE A 124 -0.19 1.91 5.98
C ILE A 124 0.28 3.23 5.34
N ALA A 125 0.67 3.18 4.06
CA ALA A 125 1.13 4.37 3.35
C ALA A 125 0.96 4.26 1.83
N LEU A 126 0.80 5.41 1.18
CA LEU A 126 0.93 5.59 -0.25
C LEU A 126 2.39 5.91 -0.58
N ASP A 127 3.01 5.16 -1.49
CA ASP A 127 4.26 5.59 -2.13
C ASP A 127 3.91 6.42 -3.35
N THR A 128 4.35 7.68 -3.37
CA THR A 128 4.13 8.60 -4.49
C THR A 128 5.34 8.76 -5.39
N GLY A 129 6.41 7.99 -5.12
CA GLY A 129 7.69 8.12 -5.81
C GLY A 129 8.28 9.52 -5.68
N ARG A 130 9.28 9.84 -6.51
CA ARG A 130 9.87 11.18 -6.51
C ARG A 130 8.80 12.23 -6.76
N LEU A 131 8.42 12.94 -5.71
CA LEU A 131 7.55 14.12 -5.72
C LEU A 131 8.12 15.15 -6.71
N LEU A 132 7.65 15.09 -7.96
CA LEU A 132 7.80 16.16 -8.93
C LEU A 132 6.83 17.26 -8.51
N LEU A 133 7.12 17.94 -7.40
CA LEU A 133 6.43 19.15 -6.98
C LEU A 133 6.62 20.20 -8.07
N GLY A 134 5.71 20.23 -9.03
CA GLY A 134 5.23 21.40 -9.78
C GLY A 134 6.24 22.32 -10.47
N LYS A 135 7.53 21.99 -10.56
CA LYS A 135 8.47 22.80 -11.34
C LYS A 135 8.61 22.19 -12.71
N LYS A 136 8.17 22.93 -13.73
CA LYS A 136 8.81 22.91 -15.06
C LYS A 136 10.32 22.98 -14.83
N ILE A 137 10.97 21.84 -14.83
CA ILE A 137 12.42 21.77 -14.98
C ILE A 137 12.63 22.00 -16.47
N SER A 138 12.87 23.26 -16.82
CA SER A 138 13.72 23.54 -17.96
C SER A 138 14.99 22.74 -17.72
N ILE A 139 15.19 21.74 -18.56
CA ILE A 139 16.45 21.00 -18.72
C ILE A 139 17.54 22.06 -18.78
N VAL A 140 18.35 22.16 -17.73
CA VAL A 140 19.71 22.72 -17.63
C VAL A 140 19.99 22.95 -16.12
N ASN A 141 20.83 22.08 -15.54
CA ASN A 141 21.67 22.32 -14.35
C ASN A 141 21.16 22.09 -12.92
N SER A 142 20.33 21.08 -12.61
CA SER A 142 20.03 20.74 -11.19
C SER A 142 19.84 19.24 -10.91
N LEU A 143 20.67 18.38 -11.49
CA LEU A 143 20.65 16.94 -11.26
C LEU A 143 21.18 16.53 -9.86
N GLU A 144 21.98 17.37 -9.19
CA GLU A 144 22.61 16.99 -7.91
C GLU A 144 21.66 17.01 -6.71
N LYS A 145 20.64 17.89 -6.69
CA LYS A 145 19.68 17.95 -5.56
C LYS A 145 18.61 16.86 -5.60
N LEU A 146 18.45 16.17 -6.73
CA LEU A 146 17.47 15.08 -6.90
C LEU A 146 17.96 13.75 -6.30
N PHE A 147 19.26 13.60 -6.06
CA PHE A 147 19.87 12.38 -5.53
C PHE A 147 19.97 12.34 -3.99
N ASN A 148 19.83 13.48 -3.31
CA ASN A 148 20.01 13.57 -1.85
C ASN A 148 18.74 13.39 -1.00
N ARG A 149 17.59 13.10 -1.60
CA ARG A 149 16.35 12.82 -0.84
C ARG A 149 16.25 11.34 -0.50
N LYS A 150 16.06 11.04 0.78
CA LYS A 150 15.97 9.66 1.27
C LYS A 150 14.66 9.04 0.74
N PRO A 151 14.61 7.71 0.51
CA PRO A 151 13.39 7.01 0.05
C PRO A 151 12.16 7.27 0.90
N SER A 152 12.37 7.67 2.16
CA SER A 152 11.38 8.11 3.13
C SER A 152 10.54 9.30 2.67
N ASP A 153 11.08 10.23 1.89
CA ASP A 153 10.43 11.52 1.62
C ASP A 153 9.20 11.42 0.70
N PHE A 154 8.88 10.21 0.22
CA PHE A 154 7.89 9.92 -0.81
C PHE A 154 6.71 9.07 -0.33
N LEU A 155 6.75 8.63 0.93
CA LEU A 155 5.66 7.91 1.58
C LEU A 155 4.68 8.89 2.23
N ILE A 156 3.40 8.78 1.93
CA ILE A 156 2.31 9.51 2.59
C ILE A 156 1.59 8.52 3.49
N MET A 157 1.65 8.71 4.81
CA MET A 157 0.91 7.86 5.76
C MET A 157 -0.58 7.91 5.50
N TRP A 158 -1.26 6.77 5.65
CA TRP A 158 -2.70 6.69 5.39
C TRP A 158 -3.50 7.66 6.28
N ASP A 159 -3.04 7.95 7.50
CA ASP A 159 -3.68 8.93 8.40
C ASP A 159 -3.87 10.32 7.78
N ASN A 160 -3.03 10.68 6.80
CA ASN A 160 -3.11 11.94 6.08
C ASN A 160 -4.10 11.92 4.90
N VAL A 161 -4.67 10.76 4.57
CA VAL A 161 -5.71 10.60 3.55
C VAL A 161 -7.06 11.00 4.14
N ASP A 162 -7.75 11.91 3.46
CA ASP A 162 -9.07 12.42 3.82
C ASP A 162 -10.18 11.58 3.18
N SER A 163 -10.08 11.34 1.87
CA SER A 163 -11.10 10.59 1.13
C SER A 163 -10.55 9.96 -0.15
N LEU A 164 -11.21 8.88 -0.56
CA LEU A 164 -11.09 8.30 -1.89
C LEU A 164 -12.24 8.86 -2.74
N ASP A 165 -11.95 9.87 -3.57
CA ASP A 165 -12.93 10.46 -4.47
C ASP A 165 -13.10 9.54 -5.69
N MET A 166 -14.15 8.72 -5.65
CA MET A 166 -14.51 7.84 -6.75
C MET A 166 -14.93 8.60 -8.02
N ILE A 167 -15.48 9.81 -7.90
CA ILE A 167 -16.02 10.58 -9.03
C ILE A 167 -14.87 11.15 -9.86
N ASN A 168 -13.87 11.71 -9.18
CA ASN A 168 -12.69 12.28 -9.84
C ASN A 168 -11.51 11.30 -9.92
N ASN A 169 -11.72 10.05 -9.51
CA ASN A 169 -10.74 8.96 -9.57
C ASN A 169 -9.41 9.35 -8.88
N GLY A 170 -9.52 9.99 -7.71
CA GLY A 170 -8.43 10.63 -7.00
C GLY A 170 -8.50 10.46 -5.49
N ILE A 171 -7.40 10.80 -4.82
CA ILE A 171 -7.21 10.70 -3.37
C ILE A 171 -6.98 12.11 -2.85
N LYS A 172 -7.73 12.52 -1.83
CA LYS A 172 -7.57 13.83 -1.21
C LYS A 172 -6.85 13.69 0.13
N LEU A 173 -5.95 14.61 0.43
CA LEU A 173 -5.25 14.66 1.72
C LEU A 173 -5.87 15.66 2.68
N LYS A 174 -5.76 15.38 3.98
CA LYS A 174 -6.18 16.27 5.07
C LYS A 174 -5.29 17.51 5.19
N VAL A 175 -4.05 17.40 4.73
CA VAL A 175 -2.99 18.41 4.89
C VAL A 175 -2.44 18.89 3.54
N SER A 176 -1.65 19.97 3.56
CA SER A 176 -0.88 20.40 2.38
C SER A 176 0.43 19.60 2.27
N TYR A 177 0.98 19.48 1.06
CA TYR A 177 2.26 18.76 0.87
C TYR A 177 3.44 19.39 1.62
N LYS A 178 3.41 20.71 1.83
CA LYS A 178 4.44 21.40 2.61
C LYS A 178 4.51 20.84 4.03
N SER A 179 3.36 20.58 4.64
CA SER A 179 3.27 20.02 6.00
C SER A 179 3.70 18.55 6.08
N LEU A 180 3.57 17.78 5.00
CA LEU A 180 4.03 16.37 4.95
C LEU A 180 5.56 16.26 5.01
N SER A 181 6.28 17.18 4.37
CA SER A 181 7.75 17.14 4.32
C SER A 181 8.38 17.28 5.71
N ASP A 182 7.73 18.03 6.61
CA ASP A 182 8.20 18.24 7.99
C ASP A 182 7.84 17.05 8.90
N LEU A 183 6.74 16.34 8.61
CA LEU A 183 6.25 15.18 9.38
C LEU A 183 6.96 13.87 9.00
N ASN A 184 7.27 13.69 7.71
CA ASN A 184 7.77 12.41 7.17
C ASN A 184 9.07 11.91 7.84
N LEU A 185 9.94 12.82 8.27
CA LEU A 185 11.21 12.46 8.90
C LEU A 185 11.06 11.79 10.28
N LYS A 186 9.99 12.09 11.02
CA LYS A 186 9.77 11.55 12.37
C LYS A 186 9.01 10.23 12.34
N ASP A 187 7.94 10.15 11.56
CA ASP A 187 7.04 8.97 11.57
C ASP A 187 7.66 7.76 10.87
N LEU A 188 8.51 7.98 9.86
CA LEU A 188 9.18 6.90 9.15
C LEU A 188 10.26 6.21 9.99
N SER A 189 10.87 6.93 10.92
CA SER A 189 11.81 6.36 11.89
C SER A 189 11.09 5.32 12.76
N VAL A 190 9.86 5.62 13.20
CA VAL A 190 9.01 4.71 13.99
C VAL A 190 8.60 3.45 13.20
N ILE A 191 8.29 3.59 11.91
CA ILE A 191 7.89 2.47 11.04
C ILE A 191 9.08 1.57 10.65
N ILE A 192 10.29 2.14 10.56
CA ILE A 192 11.50 1.41 10.17
C ILE A 192 12.16 0.71 11.37
N GLU A 193 12.13 1.30 12.57
CA GLU A 193 12.74 0.69 13.77
C GLU A 193 11.86 -0.34 14.49
N ASN A 194 10.53 -0.21 14.46
CA ASN A 194 9.67 -1.11 15.25
C ASN A 194 9.33 -2.41 14.50
N LYS A 195 10.11 -3.46 14.79
CA LYS A 195 9.80 -4.88 14.49
C LYS A 195 8.58 -5.42 15.24
N ASN A 196 7.95 -4.64 16.12
CA ASN A 196 6.72 -4.95 16.86
C ASN A 196 6.01 -3.61 17.16
N ILE A 197 4.93 -3.28 16.45
CA ILE A 197 4.17 -2.07 16.77
C ILE A 197 3.27 -2.37 17.97
N ASN A 198 3.59 -1.75 19.12
CA ASN A 198 2.70 -1.63 20.27
C ASN A 198 2.01 -0.25 20.18
N TYR A 199 0.68 -0.24 20.03
CA TYR A 199 -0.13 0.91 19.60
C TYR A 199 -0.44 1.96 20.69
N SER A 200 0.32 2.03 21.78
CA SER A 200 0.00 2.95 22.88
C SER A 200 0.32 4.44 22.62
N ILE A 201 0.84 4.82 21.45
CA ILE A 201 1.36 6.19 21.22
C ILE A 201 0.45 7.06 20.31
N PHE A 202 -0.47 6.49 19.52
CA PHE A 202 -1.28 7.29 18.58
C PHE A 202 -2.74 7.54 19.03
N SER A 203 -3.13 7.09 20.23
CA SER A 203 -4.47 7.32 20.80
C SER A 203 -4.60 8.59 21.67
N LYS A 204 -3.78 9.62 21.47
CA LYS A 204 -3.96 10.89 22.21
C LYS A 204 -3.71 12.12 21.34
N LYS A 205 -4.77 12.60 20.68
CA LYS A 205 -5.43 13.88 21.02
C LYS A 205 -6.65 14.10 20.14
#